data_AF-A0A1H9FHP9-F1
#
_entry.id   AF-A0A1H9FHP9-F1
#
_cell.length_a   1.000
_cell.length_b   1.000
_cell.length_c   1.000
_cell.angle_alpha   90.00
_cell.angle_beta   90.00
_cell.angle_gamma   90.00
#
_symmetry.space_group_name_H-M   'P 1'
#
loop_
_entity.id
_entity.type
_entity.pdbx_description
1 polymer ?
#
loop_
_entity_poly.entity_id
_entity_poly.type
_entity_poly.pdbx_seq_one_letter_code
_entity_poly.pdbx_strand_id
1 'polypeptide(L)'
;MKKTLLTAGCLIAFASILTSCGTTKQVQSAPDAYITDDEVTDTNTDSTVSTEENSEEEIVAMRKKKSALESFFTFGNGDEYIKFDETTVFTKEITGIKEKNATTVIRYDNLMAGFGSYNSAAYYYLQFDKDNRAILAKNAEAYFSDFENKRLQRKGRHTDRAYGKIRYQLNWGTISSSTPNNGIGDGYCGYEFVKGAPYFTISNYEFKNEYYERAGDATTRYSPSVKYYFTRAQLKQLLNLLSEENITQTIKENNLNYISNPSSADTY
;
A
#
# COMPACT_ATOMS: atom_id res chain seq x y z
N MET A 1 68.40 17.30 21.28
CA MET A 1 67.91 16.76 22.58
C MET A 1 66.41 16.65 22.54
N LYS A 2 65.89 15.55 23.10
CA LYS A 2 64.48 15.14 23.21
C LYS A 2 63.55 16.26 23.73
N LYS A 3 62.31 16.32 23.25
CA LYS A 3 61.11 15.82 23.97
C LYS A 3 59.82 16.00 23.16
N THR A 4 59.12 14.89 23.04
CA THR A 4 57.70 14.69 22.74
C THR A 4 56.82 15.29 23.84
N LEU A 5 55.62 15.78 23.48
CA LEU A 5 54.43 15.69 24.32
C LEU A 5 53.16 15.80 23.48
N LEU A 6 52.33 14.77 23.60
CA LEU A 6 50.95 14.69 23.13
C LEU A 6 50.05 15.65 23.91
N THR A 7 49.03 16.18 23.24
CA THR A 7 47.68 16.31 23.84
C THR A 7 46.61 16.09 22.78
N ALA A 8 45.70 15.19 23.11
CA ALA A 8 44.53 14.78 22.35
C ALA A 8 43.45 15.87 22.32
N GLY A 9 42.72 15.96 21.20
CA GLY A 9 41.49 16.73 21.08
C GLY A 9 40.45 15.93 20.30
N CYS A 10 39.43 15.43 21.00
CA CYS A 10 38.21 14.84 20.44
C CYS A 10 37.52 15.84 19.50
N LEU A 11 37.14 15.49 18.26
CA LEU A 11 36.01 14.64 17.86
C LEU A 11 34.65 15.21 18.31
N ILE A 12 34.05 16.08 17.49
CA ILE A 12 32.61 16.07 17.14
C ILE A 12 32.48 16.62 15.72
N ALA A 13 32.51 15.72 14.73
CA ALA A 13 31.97 16.03 13.41
C ALA A 13 30.45 15.83 13.51
N PHE A 14 29.70 16.93 13.56
CA PHE A 14 28.25 16.90 13.33
C PHE A 14 28.04 16.50 11.86
N ALA A 15 27.93 15.20 11.60
CA ALA A 15 27.32 14.70 10.40
C ALA A 15 25.82 14.95 10.53
N SER A 16 25.37 16.10 10.05
CA SER A 16 23.97 16.34 9.72
C SER A 16 23.59 15.33 8.63
N ILE A 17 23.07 14.19 9.05
CA ILE A 17 22.32 13.29 8.18
C ILE A 17 21.06 14.08 7.80
N LEU A 18 21.13 14.78 6.68
CA LEU A 18 19.96 15.21 5.95
C LEU A 18 19.29 13.93 5.45
N THR A 19 18.35 13.40 6.23
CA THR A 19 17.32 12.49 5.73
C THR A 19 16.53 13.29 4.69
N SER A 20 16.98 13.18 3.45
CA SER A 20 16.22 13.60 2.28
C SER A 20 14.93 12.80 2.27
N CYS A 21 13.83 13.41 2.70
CA CYS A 21 12.47 13.05 2.25
C CYS A 21 12.42 13.26 0.73
N GLY A 22 13.03 12.33 -0.01
CA GLY A 22 12.83 12.23 -1.43
C GLY A 22 11.50 11.54 -1.63
N THR A 23 10.52 12.26 -2.15
CA THR A 23 9.37 11.66 -2.85
C THR A 23 9.91 10.51 -3.71
N THR A 24 9.40 9.30 -3.51
CA THR A 24 9.89 8.12 -4.23
C THR A 24 9.84 8.41 -5.73
N LYS A 25 10.98 8.33 -6.42
CA LYS A 25 11.07 8.57 -7.88
C LYS A 25 10.00 7.73 -8.59
N GLN A 26 9.30 8.32 -9.57
CA GLN A 26 8.32 7.60 -10.42
C GLN A 26 8.88 6.24 -10.82
N VAL A 27 8.25 5.18 -10.32
CA VAL A 27 8.65 3.80 -10.58
C VAL A 27 8.24 3.40 -12.00
N GLN A 28 9.08 2.59 -12.65
CA GLN A 28 8.90 2.18 -14.03
C GLN A 28 7.57 1.44 -14.23
N SER A 29 6.69 2.04 -15.03
CA SER A 29 5.37 1.51 -15.40
C SER A 29 5.38 0.60 -16.62
N ALA A 30 6.54 0.42 -17.26
CA ALA A 30 6.65 -0.39 -18.47
C ALA A 30 6.32 -1.88 -18.16
N PRO A 31 5.60 -2.59 -19.05
CA PRO A 31 5.30 -4.01 -18.87
C PRO A 31 6.57 -4.84 -18.70
N ASP A 32 6.54 -5.83 -17.81
CA ASP A 32 7.66 -6.73 -17.60
C ASP A 32 7.86 -7.65 -18.82
N ALA A 33 9.09 -7.74 -19.30
CA ALA A 33 9.45 -8.71 -20.34
C ALA A 33 9.44 -10.13 -19.76
N TYR A 34 8.75 -11.06 -20.41
CA TYR A 34 8.66 -12.46 -20.00
C TYR A 34 8.81 -13.39 -21.20
N ILE A 35 9.98 -14.05 -21.29
CA ILE A 35 10.36 -14.99 -22.35
C ILE A 35 10.57 -16.36 -21.69
N THR A 36 9.78 -17.36 -22.11
CA THR A 36 9.94 -18.76 -21.70
C THR A 36 10.78 -19.47 -22.74
N ASP A 37 11.96 -19.96 -22.34
CA ASP A 37 12.85 -20.71 -23.22
C ASP A 37 12.40 -22.18 -23.21
N ASP A 38 12.05 -22.72 -24.38
CA ASP A 38 12.22 -24.15 -24.62
C ASP A 38 13.75 -24.41 -24.74
N GLU A 39 14.52 -24.33 -23.65
CA GLU A 39 15.96 -24.69 -23.59
C GLU A 39 16.49 -24.81 -22.12
N VAL A 40 16.45 -26.06 -21.62
CA VAL A 40 17.41 -26.80 -20.75
C VAL A 40 18.08 -26.17 -19.48
N THR A 41 17.66 -26.76 -18.34
CA THR A 41 18.30 -27.21 -17.05
C THR A 41 19.15 -26.36 -16.10
N ASP A 42 18.65 -26.33 -14.85
CA ASP A 42 19.24 -26.44 -13.49
C ASP A 42 20.55 -25.74 -13.08
N THR A 43 20.51 -24.99 -11.97
CA THR A 43 20.98 -25.47 -10.63
C THR A 43 20.70 -24.49 -9.48
N ASN A 44 20.46 -25.07 -8.30
CA ASN A 44 20.20 -24.49 -6.96
C ASN A 44 21.22 -23.44 -6.48
N THR A 45 20.81 -22.53 -5.57
CA THR A 45 21.49 -22.34 -4.26
C THR A 45 20.58 -21.66 -3.22
N ASP A 46 20.72 -22.13 -1.98
CA ASP A 46 20.02 -21.81 -0.73
C ASP A 46 20.64 -20.60 -0.01
N SER A 47 19.88 -19.86 0.82
CA SER A 47 20.39 -19.08 1.96
C SER A 47 19.31 -18.48 2.87
N THR A 48 19.35 -19.00 4.09
CA THR A 48 18.89 -18.58 5.43
C THR A 48 18.48 -17.13 5.74
N VAL A 49 17.39 -17.04 6.49
CA VAL A 49 16.82 -15.87 7.18
C VAL A 49 17.34 -15.77 8.61
N SER A 50 17.62 -14.55 9.09
CA SER A 50 17.80 -14.24 10.51
C SER A 50 16.71 -13.26 10.96
N THR A 51 16.00 -13.64 12.02
CA THR A 51 14.94 -12.85 12.69
C THR A 51 15.52 -12.17 13.92
N GLU A 52 15.27 -10.87 14.08
CA GLU A 52 15.38 -10.19 15.36
C GLU A 52 14.01 -9.63 15.76
N GLU A 53 13.55 -10.03 16.95
CA GLU A 53 12.36 -9.54 17.62
C GLU A 53 12.63 -8.14 18.18
N ASN A 54 11.66 -7.23 18.05
CA ASN A 54 11.60 -6.07 18.92
C ASN A 54 10.16 -5.74 19.28
N SER A 55 9.98 -5.47 20.57
CA SER A 55 8.74 -5.30 21.32
C SER A 55 7.86 -4.16 20.79
N GLU A 56 6.57 -4.46 20.67
CA GLU A 56 5.52 -3.52 20.25
C GLU A 56 5.17 -2.54 21.38
N GLU A 57 5.48 -1.25 21.19
CA GLU A 57 4.81 -0.17 21.92
C GLU A 57 3.53 0.22 21.17
N GLU A 58 2.40 0.17 21.87
CA GLU A 58 1.08 0.48 21.36
C GLU A 58 0.92 2.00 21.13
N ILE A 59 0.97 2.43 19.87
CA ILE A 59 0.75 3.84 19.49
C ILE A 59 -0.75 4.07 19.23
N VAL A 60 -1.41 4.78 20.13
CA VAL A 60 -2.80 5.25 19.95
C VAL A 60 -2.79 6.65 19.33
N ALA A 61 -3.21 6.77 18.06
CA ALA A 61 -3.34 8.05 17.36
C ALA A 61 -4.70 8.71 17.64
N MET A 62 -4.72 10.00 18.02
CA MET A 62 -5.97 10.77 18.24
C MET A 62 -6.33 11.67 17.04
N ARG A 63 -7.63 11.74 16.74
CA ARG A 63 -8.23 12.43 15.58
C ARG A 63 -8.35 13.96 15.81
N LYS A 64 -8.15 14.76 14.75
CA LYS A 64 -8.46 16.20 14.76
C LYS A 64 -9.97 16.40 14.81
N LYS A 65 -10.45 17.25 15.72
CA LYS A 65 -11.89 17.58 15.84
C LYS A 65 -12.30 18.46 14.64
N LYS A 66 -13.24 17.99 13.82
CA LYS A 66 -13.69 18.67 12.59
C LYS A 66 -14.57 19.90 12.87
N SER A 67 -14.51 20.89 11.99
CA SER A 67 -15.55 21.93 11.89
C SER A 67 -16.77 21.41 11.13
N ALA A 68 -17.97 21.90 11.45
CA ALA A 68 -19.23 21.44 10.85
C ALA A 68 -19.29 21.64 9.31
N LEU A 69 -18.60 22.65 8.80
CA LEU A 69 -18.56 22.97 7.37
C LEU A 69 -17.64 22.01 6.59
N GLU A 70 -16.53 21.61 7.20
CA GLU A 70 -15.59 20.64 6.64
C GLU A 70 -16.17 19.22 6.62
N SER A 71 -16.97 18.85 7.63
CA SER A 71 -17.74 17.59 7.59
C SER A 71 -18.81 17.57 6.49
N PHE A 72 -19.36 18.73 6.12
CA PHE A 72 -20.38 18.83 5.07
C PHE A 72 -19.80 18.65 3.67
N PHE A 73 -18.66 19.27 3.36
CA PHE A 73 -18.04 19.16 2.03
C PHE A 73 -17.21 17.88 1.81
N THR A 74 -16.69 17.27 2.89
CA THR A 74 -15.90 16.02 2.79
C THR A 74 -16.75 14.75 2.99
N PHE A 75 -18.05 14.90 3.27
CA PHE A 75 -18.96 13.81 3.61
C PHE A 75 -18.35 12.78 4.60
N GLY A 76 -17.43 13.20 5.46
CA GLY A 76 -16.79 12.36 6.47
C GLY A 76 -15.34 11.93 6.22
N ASN A 77 -14.82 11.90 4.98
CA ASN A 77 -13.63 11.06 4.68
C ASN A 77 -12.31 11.81 4.42
N GLY A 78 -12.32 13.15 4.37
CA GLY A 78 -11.13 13.95 4.00
C GLY A 78 -9.86 13.72 4.84
N ASP A 79 -10.02 13.40 6.13
CA ASP A 79 -8.92 13.24 7.12
C ASP A 79 -8.84 11.84 7.72
N GLU A 80 -9.43 10.83 7.09
CA GLU A 80 -9.35 9.45 7.61
C GLU A 80 -7.99 8.81 7.39
N TYR A 81 -7.17 9.41 6.51
CA TYR A 81 -5.95 8.80 6.01
C TYR A 81 -4.75 9.73 6.16
N ILE A 82 -3.64 9.19 6.66
CA ILE A 82 -2.30 9.70 6.39
C ILE A 82 -1.97 9.33 4.95
N LYS A 83 -1.77 10.32 4.08
CA LYS A 83 -1.32 10.13 2.69
C LYS A 83 0.15 10.46 2.62
N PHE A 84 0.99 9.55 2.15
CA PHE A 84 2.45 9.71 2.31
C PHE A 84 3.31 9.35 1.10
N ASP A 85 2.76 8.68 0.08
CA ASP A 85 3.48 8.42 -1.17
C ASP A 85 2.52 8.33 -2.36
N GLU A 86 3.02 8.65 -3.56
CA GLU A 86 2.30 8.51 -4.82
C GLU A 86 3.00 7.50 -5.73
N THR A 87 2.21 6.59 -6.30
CA THR A 87 2.66 5.59 -7.25
C THR A 87 1.64 5.48 -8.38
N THR A 88 1.77 4.45 -9.20
CA THR A 88 0.80 4.13 -10.24
C THR A 88 0.42 2.66 -10.18
N VAL A 89 -0.80 2.37 -10.62
CA VAL A 89 -1.35 1.02 -10.74
C VAL A 89 -2.10 0.92 -12.05
N PHE A 90 -2.25 -0.30 -12.57
CA PHE A 90 -3.07 -0.54 -13.75
C PHE A 90 -4.46 -1.02 -13.35
N THR A 91 -5.49 -0.57 -14.07
CA THR A 91 -6.87 -1.02 -13.88
C THR A 91 -7.47 -1.44 -15.21
N LYS A 92 -8.40 -2.41 -15.19
CA LYS A 92 -9.07 -2.87 -16.41
C LYS A 92 -10.12 -1.85 -16.86
N GLU A 93 -10.02 -1.41 -18.10
CA GLU A 93 -11.03 -0.64 -18.81
C GLU A 93 -11.49 -1.41 -20.06
N ILE A 94 -12.49 -0.86 -20.76
CA ILE A 94 -13.08 -1.47 -21.98
C ILE A 94 -12.01 -1.76 -23.04
N THR A 95 -11.00 -0.89 -23.18
CA THR A 95 -9.96 -1.00 -24.22
C THR A 95 -8.71 -1.76 -23.77
N GLY A 96 -8.70 -2.33 -22.56
CA GLY A 96 -7.55 -3.00 -21.95
C GLY A 96 -7.20 -2.39 -20.60
N ILE A 97 -5.99 -2.65 -20.10
CA ILE A 97 -5.53 -2.03 -18.85
C ILE A 97 -5.04 -0.60 -19.10
N LYS A 98 -5.34 0.31 -18.17
CA LYS A 98 -4.81 1.67 -18.15
C LYS A 98 -4.14 1.98 -16.83
N GLU A 99 -3.03 2.70 -16.93
CA GLU A 99 -2.33 3.22 -15.77
C GLU A 99 -3.15 4.34 -15.10
N LYS A 100 -3.15 4.34 -13.78
CA LYS A 100 -3.83 5.29 -12.91
C LYS A 100 -2.90 5.69 -11.78
N ASN A 101 -2.98 6.95 -11.38
CA ASN A 101 -2.31 7.40 -10.15
C ASN A 101 -2.90 6.66 -8.96
N ALA A 102 -2.03 6.30 -8.02
CA ALA A 102 -2.40 5.72 -6.76
C ALA A 102 -1.70 6.47 -5.62
N THR A 103 -2.40 6.64 -4.51
CA THR A 103 -1.87 7.29 -3.32
C THR A 103 -1.82 6.27 -2.20
N THR A 104 -0.65 6.07 -1.60
CA THR A 104 -0.51 5.16 -0.45
C THR A 104 -1.06 5.84 0.80
N VAL A 105 -1.82 5.08 1.58
CA VAL A 105 -2.57 5.58 2.72
C VAL A 105 -2.42 4.70 3.96
N ILE A 106 -2.43 5.32 5.13
CA ILE A 106 -2.62 4.66 6.43
C ILE A 106 -3.84 5.26 7.09
N ARG A 107 -4.74 4.43 7.60
CA ARG A 107 -5.94 4.88 8.28
C ARG A 107 -5.63 5.19 9.76
N TYR A 108 -6.11 6.33 10.26
CA TYR A 108 -5.76 6.79 11.61
C TYR A 108 -6.35 5.95 12.75
N ASP A 109 -7.54 5.36 12.55
CA ASP A 109 -8.31 4.71 13.61
C ASP A 109 -7.84 3.28 13.92
N ASN A 110 -7.38 2.54 12.91
CA ASN A 110 -7.06 1.12 13.02
C ASN A 110 -5.74 0.72 12.35
N LEU A 111 -4.97 1.68 11.85
CA LEU A 111 -3.66 1.48 11.22
C LEU A 111 -3.70 0.52 10.01
N MET A 112 -4.86 0.32 9.40
CA MET A 112 -4.95 -0.35 8.11
C MET A 112 -4.26 0.51 7.06
N ALA A 113 -3.44 -0.12 6.23
CA ALA A 113 -2.63 0.56 5.23
C ALA A 113 -2.85 -0.06 3.86
N GLY A 114 -2.73 0.75 2.82
CA GLY A 114 -2.95 0.32 1.45
C GLY A 114 -2.82 1.47 0.49
N PHE A 115 -3.63 1.46 -0.57
CA PHE A 115 -3.57 2.50 -1.59
C PHE A 115 -4.96 2.91 -2.07
N GLY A 116 -5.05 4.14 -2.55
CA GLY A 116 -6.23 4.74 -3.15
C GLY A 116 -6.02 4.98 -4.64
N SER A 117 -6.92 4.51 -5.50
CA SER A 117 -6.84 4.77 -6.95
C SER A 117 -8.21 4.66 -7.62
N TYR A 118 -8.34 5.34 -8.77
CA TYR A 118 -9.50 5.17 -9.63
C TYR A 118 -9.52 3.79 -10.27
N ASN A 119 -10.67 3.12 -10.23
CA ASN A 119 -10.96 1.95 -11.04
C ASN A 119 -12.27 2.20 -11.79
N SER A 120 -12.21 2.23 -13.12
CA SER A 120 -13.31 2.78 -13.94
C SER A 120 -13.67 4.21 -13.50
N ALA A 121 -14.94 4.50 -13.22
CA ALA A 121 -15.44 5.85 -12.92
C ALA A 121 -15.46 6.20 -11.41
N ALA A 122 -15.00 5.30 -10.53
CA ALA A 122 -15.07 5.47 -9.09
C ALA A 122 -13.67 5.40 -8.46
N TYR A 123 -13.52 6.08 -7.33
CA TYR A 123 -12.32 6.05 -6.51
C TYR A 123 -12.47 5.03 -5.39
N TYR A 124 -11.41 4.27 -5.14
CA TYR A 124 -11.38 3.21 -4.15
C TYR A 124 -10.14 3.35 -3.27
N TYR A 125 -10.29 3.21 -1.96
CA TYR A 125 -9.21 2.88 -1.04
C TYR A 125 -9.28 1.39 -0.72
N LEU A 126 -8.20 0.67 -0.99
CA LEU A 126 -8.05 -0.75 -0.72
C LEU A 126 -6.99 -0.91 0.37
N GLN A 127 -7.38 -1.44 1.54
CA GLN A 127 -6.61 -1.35 2.78
C GLN A 127 -6.50 -2.70 3.48
N PHE A 128 -5.31 -3.00 3.99
CA PHE A 128 -4.96 -4.24 4.66
C PHE A 128 -4.56 -3.98 6.11
N ASP A 129 -5.01 -4.84 7.02
CA ASP A 129 -4.43 -4.93 8.36
C ASP A 129 -3.01 -5.56 8.31
N LYS A 130 -2.33 -5.59 9.45
CA LYS A 130 -0.97 -6.12 9.59
C LYS A 130 -0.82 -7.53 9.04
N ASP A 131 -1.73 -8.43 9.40
CA ASP A 131 -1.67 -9.83 9.00
C ASP A 131 -1.90 -9.99 7.48
N ASN A 132 -2.85 -9.24 6.92
CA ASN A 132 -3.13 -9.29 5.48
C ASN A 132 -2.03 -8.61 4.65
N ARG A 133 -1.27 -7.65 5.19
CA ARG A 133 -0.05 -7.14 4.54
C ARG A 133 1.03 -8.23 4.46
N ALA A 134 1.20 -9.03 5.50
CA ALA A 134 2.11 -10.17 5.47
C ALA A 134 1.65 -11.25 4.45
N ILE A 135 0.33 -11.51 4.37
CA ILE A 135 -0.23 -12.41 3.34
C ILE A 135 -0.01 -11.86 1.93
N LEU A 136 -0.18 -10.55 1.72
CA LEU A 136 0.11 -9.90 0.44
C LEU A 136 1.58 -10.09 0.04
N ALA A 137 2.51 -9.82 0.97
CA ALA A 137 3.94 -10.00 0.74
C ALA A 137 4.27 -11.45 0.35
N LYS A 138 3.76 -12.42 1.10
CA LYS A 138 3.94 -13.85 0.80
C LYS A 138 3.42 -14.23 -0.59
N ASN A 139 2.22 -13.77 -0.96
CA ASN A 139 1.65 -14.05 -2.29
C ASN A 139 2.47 -13.39 -3.41
N ALA A 140 3.02 -12.20 -3.16
CA ALA A 140 3.88 -11.49 -4.10
C ALA A 140 5.26 -12.18 -4.25
N GLU A 141 5.83 -12.72 -3.17
CA GLU A 141 7.05 -13.54 -3.24
C GLU A 141 6.86 -14.80 -4.09
N ALA A 142 5.72 -15.47 -3.94
CA ALA A 142 5.37 -16.60 -4.81
C ALA A 142 5.30 -16.19 -6.29
N TYR A 143 4.73 -15.02 -6.58
CA TYR A 143 4.73 -14.45 -7.92
C TYR A 143 6.13 -14.13 -8.43
N PHE A 144 6.97 -13.47 -7.63
CA PHE A 144 8.35 -13.16 -8.02
C PHE A 144 9.15 -14.44 -8.30
N SER A 145 9.00 -15.46 -7.44
CA SER A 145 9.63 -16.76 -7.63
C SER A 145 9.18 -17.42 -8.94
N ASP A 146 7.87 -17.45 -9.22
CA ASP A 146 7.38 -18.04 -10.47
C ASP A 146 7.81 -17.24 -11.70
N PHE A 147 7.87 -15.91 -11.60
CA PHE A 147 8.37 -15.07 -12.68
C PHE A 147 9.85 -15.36 -12.96
N GLU A 148 10.69 -15.36 -11.92
CA GLU A 148 12.14 -15.56 -12.05
C GLU A 148 12.49 -16.96 -12.52
N ASN A 149 11.73 -17.96 -12.06
CA ASN A 149 11.89 -19.36 -12.45
C ASN A 149 11.09 -19.73 -13.72
N LYS A 150 10.54 -18.75 -14.44
CA LYS A 150 9.78 -18.95 -15.69
C LYS A 150 8.61 -19.95 -15.58
N ARG A 151 7.97 -20.03 -14.41
CA ARG A 151 6.84 -20.94 -14.11
C ARG A 151 5.46 -20.36 -14.40
N LEU A 152 5.37 -19.07 -14.75
CA LEU A 152 4.10 -18.45 -15.14
C LEU A 152 3.62 -19.02 -16.48
N GLN A 153 2.37 -19.49 -16.49
CA GLN A 153 1.74 -20.07 -17.68
C GLN A 153 1.16 -18.97 -18.56
N ARG A 154 1.69 -18.83 -19.78
CA ARG A 154 1.28 -17.82 -20.77
C ARG A 154 0.33 -18.36 -21.85
N LYS A 155 0.29 -19.68 -22.07
CA LYS A 155 -0.44 -20.32 -23.17
C LYS A 155 -1.52 -21.27 -22.63
N GLY A 156 -2.59 -21.45 -23.40
CA GLY A 156 -3.70 -22.35 -23.06
C GLY A 156 -4.82 -21.64 -22.31
N ARG A 157 -5.62 -22.42 -21.57
CA ARG A 157 -6.79 -21.92 -20.83
C ARG A 157 -6.45 -21.24 -19.50
N HIS A 158 -5.18 -21.25 -19.08
CA HIS A 158 -4.71 -20.75 -17.80
C HIS A 158 -3.66 -19.66 -18.01
N THR A 159 -4.09 -18.48 -18.45
CA THR A 159 -3.24 -17.27 -18.54
C THR A 159 -3.27 -16.44 -17.25
N ASP A 160 -3.93 -16.96 -16.24
CA ASP A 160 -4.13 -16.39 -14.92
C ASP A 160 -4.14 -17.49 -13.87
N ARG A 161 -3.69 -17.15 -12.66
CA ARG A 161 -3.68 -18.06 -11.51
C ARG A 161 -3.70 -17.28 -10.21
N ALA A 162 -4.46 -17.77 -9.23
CA ALA A 162 -4.42 -17.25 -7.86
C ALA A 162 -3.28 -17.91 -7.06
N TYR A 163 -2.55 -17.09 -6.31
CA TYR A 163 -1.58 -17.53 -5.31
C TYR A 163 -2.23 -17.82 -3.96
N GLY A 164 -3.21 -16.99 -3.58
CA GLY A 164 -3.87 -17.13 -2.29
C GLY A 164 -5.03 -16.16 -2.13
N LYS A 165 -5.86 -16.44 -1.12
CA LYS A 165 -6.89 -15.51 -0.66
C LYS A 165 -6.25 -14.39 0.14
N ILE A 166 -6.90 -13.24 0.17
CA ILE A 166 -6.53 -12.10 0.99
C ILE A 166 -7.82 -11.44 1.50
N ARG A 167 -7.77 -10.81 2.67
CA ARG A 167 -8.89 -10.04 3.21
C ARG A 167 -8.50 -8.58 3.30
N TYR A 168 -9.43 -7.68 2.98
CA TYR A 168 -9.17 -6.24 3.03
C TYR A 168 -10.44 -5.42 3.22
N GLN A 169 -10.26 -4.19 3.65
CA GLN A 169 -11.29 -3.17 3.63
C GLN A 169 -11.26 -2.42 2.30
N LEU A 170 -12.43 -2.19 1.72
CA LEU A 170 -12.61 -1.33 0.56
C LEU A 170 -13.53 -0.18 0.93
N ASN A 171 -13.09 1.04 0.68
CA ASN A 171 -13.93 2.24 0.76
C ASN A 171 -14.05 2.87 -0.63
N TRP A 172 -15.25 3.20 -1.08
CA TRP A 172 -15.46 3.67 -2.45
C TRP A 172 -16.51 4.75 -2.62
N GLY A 173 -16.32 5.55 -3.67
CA GLY A 173 -17.21 6.63 -4.05
C GLY A 173 -16.76 7.30 -5.34
N THR A 174 -17.34 8.47 -5.62
CA THR A 174 -17.10 9.16 -6.90
C THR A 174 -15.73 9.83 -6.97
N ILE A 175 -15.19 10.28 -5.82
CA ILE A 175 -13.92 11.00 -5.72
C ILE A 175 -13.16 10.60 -4.44
N SER A 176 -11.86 10.87 -4.40
CA SER A 176 -10.99 10.47 -3.29
C SER A 176 -11.34 11.11 -1.93
N SER A 177 -12.02 12.25 -1.94
CA SER A 177 -12.51 12.94 -0.73
C SER A 177 -13.89 12.49 -0.28
N SER A 178 -14.61 11.69 -1.08
CA SER A 178 -15.96 11.21 -0.79
C SER A 178 -16.08 9.74 -1.18
N THR A 179 -15.80 8.86 -0.21
CA THR A 179 -15.86 7.40 -0.33
C THR A 179 -16.85 6.81 0.70
N PRO A 180 -18.14 7.21 0.68
CA PRO A 180 -19.08 6.89 1.76
C PRO A 180 -19.36 5.39 1.85
N ASN A 181 -19.28 4.66 0.73
CA ASN A 181 -19.49 3.23 0.73
C ASN A 181 -18.26 2.51 1.27
N ASN A 182 -18.47 1.45 2.04
CA ASN A 182 -17.39 0.70 2.65
C ASN A 182 -17.82 -0.75 2.94
N GLY A 183 -16.83 -1.62 3.08
CA GLY A 183 -17.03 -2.98 3.54
C GLY A 183 -15.73 -3.75 3.66
N ILE A 184 -15.74 -4.79 4.49
CA ILE A 184 -14.64 -5.74 4.62
C ILE A 184 -15.02 -7.04 3.91
N GLY A 185 -14.12 -7.54 3.06
CA GLY A 185 -14.38 -8.76 2.32
C GLY A 185 -13.13 -9.50 1.91
N ASP A 186 -13.37 -10.67 1.33
CA ASP A 186 -12.32 -11.53 0.81
C ASP A 186 -12.06 -11.23 -0.66
N GLY A 187 -10.82 -11.44 -1.06
CA GLY A 187 -10.33 -11.35 -2.42
C GLY A 187 -9.25 -12.39 -2.66
N TYR A 188 -8.50 -12.19 -3.73
CA TYR A 188 -7.38 -13.04 -4.07
C TYR A 188 -6.23 -12.24 -4.69
N CYS A 189 -5.03 -12.74 -4.45
CA CYS A 189 -3.81 -12.32 -5.11
C CYS A 189 -3.46 -13.36 -6.18
N GLY A 190 -2.98 -12.92 -7.33
CA GLY A 190 -2.66 -13.81 -8.45
C GLY A 190 -1.80 -13.14 -9.50
N TYR A 191 -1.70 -13.77 -10.67
CA TYR A 191 -1.20 -13.12 -11.88
C TYR A 191 -2.21 -13.23 -13.02
N GLU A 192 -2.11 -12.33 -13.99
CA GLU A 192 -2.82 -12.38 -15.27
C GLU A 192 -1.91 -11.86 -16.38
N PHE A 193 -1.84 -12.57 -17.51
CA PHE A 193 -1.17 -12.06 -18.71
C PHE A 193 -2.07 -11.09 -19.47
N VAL A 194 -1.61 -9.87 -19.66
CA VAL A 194 -2.28 -8.86 -20.49
C VAL A 194 -1.40 -8.52 -21.68
N LYS A 195 -1.89 -8.76 -22.90
CA LYS A 195 -1.13 -8.56 -24.15
C LYS A 195 0.27 -9.20 -24.15
N GLY A 196 0.41 -10.33 -23.45
CA GLY A 196 1.65 -11.12 -23.40
C GLY A 196 2.63 -10.74 -22.29
N ALA A 197 2.36 -9.69 -21.51
CA ALA A 197 3.13 -9.36 -20.31
C ALA A 197 2.37 -9.83 -19.04
N PRO A 198 3.05 -10.44 -18.05
CA PRO A 198 2.43 -10.82 -16.80
C PRO A 198 2.30 -9.62 -15.86
N TYR A 199 1.19 -9.56 -15.14
CA TYR A 199 0.95 -8.60 -14.09
C TYR A 199 0.52 -9.34 -12.83
N PHE A 200 1.02 -8.91 -11.68
CA PHE A 200 0.42 -9.33 -10.41
C PHE A 200 -0.94 -8.66 -10.26
N THR A 201 -1.90 -9.38 -9.69
CA THR A 201 -3.27 -8.89 -9.53
C THR A 201 -3.75 -8.97 -8.10
N ILE A 202 -4.50 -7.95 -7.68
CA ILE A 202 -5.30 -7.95 -6.46
C ILE A 202 -6.76 -7.73 -6.88
N SER A 203 -7.64 -8.65 -6.50
CA SER A 203 -9.07 -8.61 -6.86
C SER A 203 -9.96 -8.99 -5.69
N ASN A 204 -11.19 -8.49 -5.65
CA ASN A 204 -12.18 -8.91 -4.65
C ASN A 204 -13.13 -9.97 -5.19
N TYR A 205 -13.68 -10.76 -4.26
CA TYR A 205 -15.01 -11.32 -4.42
C TYR A 205 -16.06 -10.27 -4.04
N GLU A 206 -17.28 -10.40 -4.54
CA GLU A 206 -18.36 -9.50 -4.12
C GLU A 206 -18.65 -9.67 -2.61
N PHE A 207 -18.70 -8.57 -1.87
CA PHE A 207 -19.05 -8.54 -0.45
C PHE A 207 -20.04 -7.42 -0.14
N LYS A 208 -20.61 -7.44 1.08
CA LYS A 208 -21.68 -6.53 1.49
C LYS A 208 -21.18 -5.07 1.59
N ASN A 209 -21.99 -4.13 1.10
CA ASN A 209 -21.81 -2.70 1.35
C ASN A 209 -22.40 -2.34 2.72
N GLU A 210 -21.55 -2.03 3.69
CA GLU A 210 -21.95 -1.69 5.05
C GLU A 210 -22.68 -0.33 5.14
N TYR A 211 -22.44 0.57 4.18
CA TYR A 211 -23.11 1.87 4.12
C TYR A 211 -24.59 1.73 3.68
N TYR A 212 -24.87 0.77 2.79
CA TYR A 212 -26.24 0.51 2.29
C TYR A 212 -27.23 0.23 3.43
N GLU A 213 -26.82 -0.57 4.41
CA GLU A 213 -27.69 -0.94 5.54
C GLU A 213 -27.82 0.18 6.59
N ARG A 214 -26.81 1.04 6.70
CA ARG A 214 -26.73 2.05 7.77
C ARG A 214 -27.48 3.33 7.42
N ALA A 215 -27.34 3.77 6.17
CA ALA A 215 -27.84 5.07 5.73
C ALA A 215 -28.98 4.96 4.72
N GLY A 216 -29.22 3.80 4.09
CA GLY A 216 -30.26 3.62 3.06
C GLY A 216 -30.02 4.34 1.73
N ASP A 217 -29.11 5.31 1.70
CA ASP A 217 -28.82 6.18 0.55
C ASP A 217 -27.78 5.61 -0.42
N ALA A 218 -27.20 4.44 -0.11
CA ALA A 218 -26.27 3.80 -1.02
C ALA A 218 -27.03 3.20 -2.22
N THR A 219 -26.53 3.43 -3.43
CA THR A 219 -27.17 2.90 -4.65
C THR A 219 -26.90 1.41 -4.88
N THR A 220 -25.90 0.82 -4.20
CA THR A 220 -25.52 -0.59 -4.37
C THR A 220 -25.46 -1.34 -3.04
N ARG A 221 -26.04 -2.55 -3.01
CA ARG A 221 -26.05 -3.44 -1.83
C ARG A 221 -24.71 -4.15 -1.60
N TYR A 222 -23.92 -4.30 -2.67
CA TYR A 222 -22.67 -5.02 -2.65
C TYR A 222 -21.52 -4.17 -3.22
N SER A 223 -20.30 -4.60 -2.92
CA SER A 223 -19.07 -4.04 -3.44
C SER A 223 -18.99 -4.23 -4.95
N PRO A 224 -18.49 -3.25 -5.71
CA PRO A 224 -18.17 -3.48 -7.11
C PRO A 224 -17.00 -4.45 -7.27
N SER A 225 -16.93 -5.12 -8.41
CA SER A 225 -15.76 -5.93 -8.78
C SER A 225 -14.60 -5.02 -9.17
N VAL A 226 -13.54 -5.01 -8.37
CA VAL A 226 -12.28 -4.32 -8.62
C VAL A 226 -11.17 -5.33 -8.89
N LYS A 227 -10.29 -4.98 -9.83
CA LYS A 227 -9.04 -5.70 -10.10
C LYS A 227 -7.96 -4.68 -10.43
N TYR A 228 -6.88 -4.71 -9.67
CA TYR A 228 -5.68 -3.92 -9.87
C TYR A 228 -4.56 -4.81 -10.41
N TYR A 229 -3.74 -4.24 -11.28
CA TYR A 229 -2.64 -4.89 -11.97
C TYR A 229 -1.36 -4.14 -11.66
N PHE A 230 -0.29 -4.87 -11.37
CA PHE A 230 1.01 -4.32 -10.97
C PHE A 230 2.11 -4.97 -11.79
N THR A 231 3.02 -4.15 -12.33
CA THR A 231 4.34 -4.65 -12.74
C THR A 231 5.12 -5.12 -11.52
N ARG A 232 6.20 -5.88 -11.71
CA ARG A 232 7.08 -6.29 -10.61
C ARG A 232 7.65 -5.09 -9.87
N ALA A 233 8.03 -4.04 -10.60
CA ALA A 233 8.58 -2.83 -10.02
C ALA A 233 7.55 -2.10 -9.13
N GLN A 234 6.32 -1.92 -9.63
CA GLN A 234 5.22 -1.34 -8.87
C GLN A 234 4.88 -2.18 -7.64
N LEU A 235 4.85 -3.52 -7.78
CA LEU A 235 4.57 -4.42 -6.67
C LEU A 235 5.66 -4.34 -5.59
N LYS A 236 6.95 -4.33 -5.96
CA LYS A 236 8.05 -4.15 -5.01
C LYS A 236 7.94 -2.82 -4.27
N GLN A 237 7.62 -1.74 -4.98
CA GLN A 237 7.39 -0.43 -4.34
C GLN A 237 6.23 -0.50 -3.35
N LEU A 238 5.09 -1.09 -3.75
CA LEU A 238 3.92 -1.24 -2.88
C LEU A 238 4.26 -2.02 -1.61
N LEU A 239 4.93 -3.18 -1.74
CA LEU A 239 5.33 -3.99 -0.58
C LEU A 239 6.28 -3.24 0.35
N ASN A 240 7.23 -2.49 -0.21
CA ASN A 240 8.10 -1.64 0.59
C ASN A 240 7.29 -0.60 1.36
N LEU A 241 6.42 0.16 0.69
CA LEU A 241 5.59 1.19 1.31
C LEU A 241 4.62 0.64 2.37
N LEU A 242 4.16 -0.60 2.20
CA LEU A 242 3.28 -1.29 3.14
C LEU A 242 4.03 -2.16 4.17
N SER A 243 5.37 -2.10 4.23
CA SER A 243 6.12 -2.79 5.28
C SER A 243 5.84 -2.17 6.66
N GLU A 244 5.91 -2.99 7.71
CA GLU A 244 5.69 -2.51 9.09
C GLU A 244 6.69 -1.42 9.48
N GLU A 245 7.94 -1.51 9.00
CA GLU A 245 8.95 -0.48 9.19
C GLU A 245 8.52 0.86 8.60
N ASN A 246 8.12 0.89 7.32
CA ASN A 246 7.70 2.12 6.66
C ASN A 246 6.39 2.67 7.21
N ILE A 247 5.43 1.81 7.58
CA ILE A 247 4.19 2.23 8.22
C ILE A 247 4.50 2.89 9.57
N THR A 248 5.33 2.24 10.40
CA THR A 248 5.71 2.77 11.72
C THR A 248 6.47 4.10 11.57
N GLN A 249 7.40 4.18 10.63
CA GLN A 249 8.16 5.40 10.36
C GLN A 249 7.25 6.52 9.88
N THR A 250 6.34 6.24 8.94
CA THR A 250 5.36 7.20 8.43
C THR A 250 4.47 7.72 9.55
N ILE A 251 3.99 6.84 10.44
CA ILE A 251 3.21 7.22 11.62
C ILE A 251 4.03 8.16 12.52
N LYS A 252 5.29 7.82 12.83
CA LYS A 252 6.17 8.67 13.65
C LYS A 252 6.38 10.05 13.03
N GLU A 253 6.65 10.11 11.73
CA GLU A 253 6.89 11.37 11.00
C GLU A 253 5.62 12.24 10.91
N ASN A 254 4.46 11.61 10.68
CA ASN A 254 3.18 12.32 10.60
C ASN A 254 2.61 12.67 11.99
N ASN A 255 3.15 12.07 13.06
CA ASN A 255 2.84 12.39 14.47
C ASN A 255 3.72 13.52 15.06
N LEU A 256 4.61 14.17 14.28
CA LEU A 256 5.50 15.26 14.77
C LEU A 256 4.94 16.69 14.61
N ASN A 257 3.65 16.88 14.30
CA ASN A 257 3.02 18.20 14.24
C ASN A 257 1.61 18.27 14.87
N TYR A 258 1.35 17.53 15.95
CA TYR A 258 0.25 17.87 16.86
C TYR A 258 0.76 18.83 17.95
N ILE A 259 0.68 20.12 17.65
CA ILE A 259 0.96 21.17 18.63
C ILE A 259 -0.10 21.12 19.73
N SER A 260 0.42 21.01 20.95
CA SER A 260 -0.13 21.21 22.29
C SER A 260 -1.47 21.94 22.43
N ASN A 261 -2.30 21.39 23.33
CA ASN A 261 -3.35 22.02 24.15
C ASN A 261 -3.59 23.54 23.93
N PRO A 262 -4.84 24.00 23.79
CA PRO A 262 -5.20 25.29 24.34
C PRO A 262 -5.18 25.18 25.86
N SER A 263 -4.03 25.48 26.45
CA SER A 263 -3.96 25.96 27.84
C SER A 263 -4.40 27.41 27.86
N SER A 264 -5.71 27.63 27.89
CA SER A 264 -6.30 28.69 28.70
C SER A 264 -7.78 28.36 28.84
N ALA A 265 -8.18 28.04 30.06
CA ALA A 265 -9.55 28.19 30.47
C ALA A 265 -9.95 29.64 30.19
N ASP A 266 -10.96 29.85 29.35
CA ASP A 266 -11.71 31.10 29.37
C ASP A 266 -12.49 31.11 30.70
N THR A 267 -11.83 31.61 31.74
CA THR A 267 -12.53 32.35 32.79
C THR A 267 -12.81 33.74 32.25
N TYR A 268 -14.07 34.02 31.92
CA TYR A 268 -14.91 35.10 32.49
C TYR A 268 -16.30 35.06 31.84
#